data_AF-A0A7C7EPZ0-F1
#
_entry.id   AF-A0A7C7EPZ0-F1
#
_cell.length_a   1.000
_cell.length_b   1.000
_cell.length_c   1.000
_cell.angle_alpha   90.00
_cell.angle_beta   90.00
_cell.angle_gamma   90.00
#
_symmetry.space_group_name_H-M   'P 1'
#
loop_
_entity.id
_entity.type
_entity.pdbx_description
1 polymer ?
#
loop_
_entity_poly.entity_id
_entity_poly.type
_entity_poly.pdbx_seq_one_letter_code
_entity_poly.pdbx_strand_id
1 'polypeptide(L)'
;FSMFEQKISENRENPDYIKKVKSITGRFIGVNIEPVPKGINYPEGRKLKAENLIKAKELGFDYILITGNPNTGVTHETILDGIEEASQLIGDKVIIMAGKMHAAGGENIYDPSMLKDFIKAGADVVLIPAPGTVPGMDQDTARHQIETIHETGALALTAIGTSQESSDEQVIEQIALMSKMAGADIQHIGDAGYCGVAFPENIMALSIAIRGKRHTYRRMAYSLKR
;
A
#
# COMPACT_ATOMS: atom_id res chain seq x y z
N PHE A 1 21.01 -8.00 24.74
CA PHE A 1 21.23 -7.37 23.43
C PHE A 1 21.75 -8.37 22.39
N SER A 2 22.81 -9.14 22.69
CA SER A 2 23.38 -10.13 21.74
C SER A 2 22.40 -11.16 21.15
N MET A 3 21.44 -11.67 21.94
CA MET A 3 20.47 -12.65 21.45
C MET A 3 19.49 -12.08 20.41
N PHE A 4 19.11 -10.81 20.52
CA PHE A 4 18.24 -10.16 19.54
C PHE A 4 18.99 -9.88 18.23
N GLU A 5 20.24 -9.44 18.32
CA GLU A 5 21.10 -9.21 17.15
C GLU A 5 21.37 -10.51 16.38
N GLN A 6 21.66 -11.60 17.09
CA GLN A 6 21.81 -12.93 16.49
C GLN A 6 20.53 -13.34 15.75
N LYS A 7 19.37 -13.19 16.38
CA LYS A 7 18.10 -13.56 15.78
C LYS A 7 17.74 -12.70 14.56
N ILE A 8 18.10 -11.41 14.59
CA ILE A 8 17.95 -10.52 13.42
C ILE A 8 18.86 -11.01 12.28
N SER A 9 20.11 -11.39 12.58
CA SER A 9 21.04 -11.93 11.58
C SER A 9 20.50 -13.22 10.96
N GLU A 10 20.07 -14.18 11.79
CA GLU A 10 19.48 -15.44 11.33
C GLU A 10 18.23 -15.20 10.46
N ASN A 11 17.37 -14.26 10.84
CA ASN A 11 16.19 -13.92 10.05
C ASN A 11 16.54 -13.28 8.70
N ARG A 12 17.60 -12.47 8.62
CA ARG A 12 18.05 -11.82 7.37
C ARG A 12 18.57 -12.84 6.35
N GLU A 13 19.22 -13.90 6.83
CA GLU A 13 19.76 -14.96 5.98
C GLU A 13 18.73 -16.03 5.61
N ASN A 14 17.55 -16.02 6.23
CA ASN A 14 16.51 -17.01 6.00
C ASN A 14 15.65 -16.67 4.76
N PRO A 15 15.79 -17.42 3.65
CA PRO A 15 15.03 -17.15 2.41
C PRO A 15 13.52 -17.41 2.55
N ASP A 16 13.11 -18.16 3.57
CA ASP A 16 11.70 -18.48 3.84
C ASP A 16 11.11 -17.59 4.94
N TYR A 17 11.82 -16.56 5.41
CA TYR A 17 11.35 -15.70 6.49
C TYR A 17 9.97 -15.08 6.18
N ILE A 18 9.80 -14.52 4.98
CA ILE A 18 8.54 -13.91 4.55
C ILE A 18 7.43 -14.95 4.41
N LYS A 19 7.71 -16.11 3.80
CA LYS A 19 6.76 -17.23 3.71
C LYS A 19 6.32 -17.73 5.10
N LYS A 20 7.25 -17.76 6.06
CA LYS A 20 6.97 -18.12 7.45
C LYS A 20 6.06 -17.08 8.12
N VAL A 21 6.36 -15.79 7.96
CA VAL A 21 5.48 -14.69 8.45
C VAL A 21 4.08 -14.85 7.87
N LYS A 22 3.96 -15.02 6.55
CA LYS A 22 2.68 -15.28 5.87
C LYS A 22 1.94 -16.49 6.42
N SER A 23 2.64 -17.60 6.70
CA SER A 23 2.03 -18.80 7.28
C SER A 23 1.48 -18.60 8.70
N ILE A 24 2.05 -17.66 9.45
CA ILE A 24 1.64 -17.33 10.82
C ILE A 24 0.47 -16.35 10.79
N THR A 25 0.56 -15.28 9.99
CA THR A 25 -0.47 -14.24 9.93
C THR A 25 -1.69 -14.68 9.14
N GLY A 26 -1.49 -15.54 8.13
CA GLY A 26 -2.53 -15.94 7.20
C GLY A 26 -3.10 -14.80 6.36
N ARG A 27 -2.30 -13.77 6.14
CA ARG A 27 -2.65 -12.58 5.36
C ARG A 27 -1.67 -12.43 4.20
N PHE A 28 -2.09 -11.71 3.17
CA PHE A 28 -1.14 -11.26 2.15
C PHE A 28 -0.08 -10.39 2.79
N ILE A 29 1.15 -10.61 2.38
CA ILE A 29 2.32 -9.83 2.81
C ILE A 29 2.87 -9.15 1.56
N GLY A 30 2.91 -7.83 1.58
CA GLY A 30 3.53 -7.05 0.51
C GLY A 30 4.73 -6.27 0.98
N VAL A 31 5.42 -5.67 0.02
CA VAL A 31 6.57 -4.80 0.25
C VAL A 31 6.45 -3.53 -0.57
N ASN A 32 6.80 -2.41 0.05
CA ASN A 32 6.85 -1.12 -0.62
C ASN A 32 8.20 -0.92 -1.32
N ILE A 33 8.18 -0.60 -2.61
CA ILE A 33 9.34 -0.40 -3.47
C ILE A 33 9.16 0.93 -4.22
N GLU A 34 10.17 1.78 -4.26
CA GLU A 34 10.05 3.15 -4.78
C GLU A 34 11.02 3.40 -5.94
N PRO A 35 10.57 3.98 -7.07
CA PRO A 35 11.40 4.32 -8.22
C PRO A 35 12.16 5.63 -7.97
N VAL A 36 13.01 5.60 -6.94
CA VAL A 36 13.79 6.75 -6.49
C VAL A 36 14.89 7.08 -7.50
N PRO A 37 15.04 8.34 -7.94
CA PRO A 37 16.10 8.77 -8.85
C PRO A 37 17.51 8.50 -8.32
N LYS A 38 18.47 8.43 -9.25
CA LYS A 38 19.90 8.31 -8.91
C LYS A 38 20.36 9.50 -8.06
N GLY A 39 21.24 9.23 -7.10
CA GLY A 39 21.83 10.26 -6.22
C GLY A 39 21.04 10.56 -4.95
N ILE A 40 19.81 10.07 -4.82
CA ILE A 40 19.06 10.15 -3.56
C ILE A 40 19.50 9.02 -2.62
N ASN A 41 19.86 9.40 -1.39
CA ASN A 41 20.17 8.43 -0.35
C ASN A 41 18.87 7.74 0.11
N TYR A 42 18.73 6.47 -0.22
CA TYR A 42 17.51 5.71 0.03
C TYR A 42 17.88 4.23 0.27
N PRO A 43 17.17 3.49 1.15
CA PRO A 43 17.52 2.10 1.45
C PRO A 43 17.54 1.23 0.19
N GLU A 44 18.67 0.58 -0.10
CA GLU A 44 18.87 -0.15 -1.36
C GLU A 44 17.80 -1.19 -1.63
N GLY A 45 17.38 -1.96 -0.61
CA GLY A 45 16.32 -2.98 -0.76
C GLY A 45 14.91 -2.42 -0.98
N ARG A 46 14.70 -1.11 -0.84
CA ARG A 46 13.42 -0.43 -1.12
C ARG A 46 13.43 0.31 -2.47
N LYS A 47 14.56 0.32 -3.20
CA LYS A 47 14.61 0.94 -4.53
C LYS A 47 13.99 0.03 -5.58
N LEU A 48 13.26 0.60 -6.52
CA LEU A 48 12.76 -0.13 -7.69
C LEU A 48 13.93 -0.41 -8.62
N LYS A 49 14.32 -1.69 -8.65
CA LYS A 49 15.34 -2.25 -9.54
C LYS A 49 14.98 -3.69 -9.83
N ALA A 50 15.29 -4.17 -11.03
CA ALA A 50 15.13 -5.57 -11.42
C ALA A 50 15.58 -6.58 -10.33
N GLU A 51 16.76 -6.38 -9.72
CA GLU A 51 17.29 -7.26 -8.67
C GLU A 51 16.35 -7.36 -7.45
N ASN A 52 15.79 -6.25 -7.00
CA ASN A 52 14.89 -6.19 -5.84
C ASN A 52 13.50 -6.75 -6.18
N LEU A 53 13.01 -6.51 -7.40
CA LEU A 53 11.74 -7.05 -7.88
C LEU A 53 11.79 -8.58 -7.95
N ILE A 54 12.84 -9.12 -8.58
CA ILE A 54 13.07 -10.57 -8.63
C ILE A 54 13.20 -11.12 -7.20
N LYS A 55 13.93 -10.41 -6.33
CA LYS A 55 14.09 -10.86 -4.94
C LYS A 55 12.78 -10.87 -4.16
N ALA A 56 11.92 -9.87 -4.36
CA ALA A 56 10.61 -9.83 -3.72
C ALA A 56 9.75 -11.04 -4.13
N LYS A 57 9.77 -11.40 -5.42
CA LYS A 57 9.12 -12.61 -5.93
C LYS A 57 9.69 -13.89 -5.29
N GLU A 58 11.01 -14.03 -5.21
CA GLU A 58 11.67 -15.21 -4.60
C GLU A 58 11.35 -15.39 -3.11
N LEU A 59 11.33 -14.28 -2.36
CA LEU A 59 10.99 -14.27 -0.93
C LEU A 59 9.51 -14.63 -0.69
N GLY A 60 8.66 -14.53 -1.71
CA GLY A 60 7.26 -14.92 -1.65
C GLY A 60 6.33 -13.82 -1.12
N PHE A 61 6.65 -12.56 -1.41
CA PHE A 61 5.68 -11.47 -1.25
C PHE A 61 4.50 -11.67 -2.22
N ASP A 62 3.29 -11.39 -1.73
CA ASP A 62 2.05 -11.50 -2.50
C ASP A 62 1.84 -10.31 -3.44
N TYR A 63 2.31 -9.14 -3.02
CA TYR A 63 2.18 -7.90 -3.77
C TYR A 63 3.39 -6.98 -3.54
N ILE A 64 3.64 -6.11 -4.50
CA ILE A 64 4.47 -4.94 -4.30
C ILE A 64 3.60 -3.68 -4.33
N LEU A 65 4.01 -2.65 -3.61
CA LEU A 65 3.45 -1.31 -3.73
C LEU A 65 4.51 -0.37 -4.30
N ILE A 66 4.29 0.10 -5.51
CA ILE A 66 5.09 1.11 -6.19
C ILE A 66 4.55 2.48 -5.81
N THR A 67 5.26 3.17 -4.92
CA THR A 67 4.88 4.49 -4.43
C THR A 67 6.00 5.50 -4.58
N GLY A 68 5.76 6.72 -4.14
CA GLY A 68 6.80 7.72 -3.96
C GLY A 68 6.58 8.54 -2.70
N ASN A 69 7.46 8.37 -1.72
CA ASN A 69 7.39 9.19 -0.51
C ASN A 69 7.73 10.66 -0.79
N PRO A 70 7.24 11.60 0.05
CA PRO A 70 7.63 13.01 -0.06
C PRO A 70 9.15 13.17 -0.10
N ASN A 71 9.63 14.12 -0.91
CA ASN A 71 11.05 14.46 -1.05
C ASN A 71 11.96 13.34 -1.61
N THR A 72 11.40 12.27 -2.17
CA THR A 72 12.20 11.22 -2.84
C THR A 72 12.50 11.52 -4.30
N GLY A 73 11.85 12.52 -4.90
CA GLY A 73 11.98 12.83 -6.33
C GLY A 73 11.21 11.90 -7.27
N VAL A 74 10.37 11.00 -6.73
CA VAL A 74 9.48 10.15 -7.52
C VAL A 74 8.41 11.00 -8.21
N THR A 75 8.23 10.81 -9.51
CA THR A 75 7.22 11.49 -10.35
C THR A 75 6.16 10.51 -10.82
N HIS A 76 5.18 10.99 -11.60
CA HIS A 76 4.22 10.10 -12.27
C HIS A 76 4.94 9.21 -13.29
N GLU A 77 5.86 9.76 -14.09
CA GLU A 77 6.60 8.99 -15.10
C GLU A 77 7.46 7.90 -14.47
N THR A 78 8.15 8.19 -13.35
CA THR A 78 8.99 7.16 -12.72
C THR A 78 8.18 6.04 -12.10
N ILE A 79 6.94 6.32 -11.65
CA ILE A 79 6.01 5.26 -11.23
C ILE A 79 5.58 4.43 -12.44
N LEU A 80 5.23 5.07 -13.56
CA LEU A 80 4.81 4.38 -14.79
C LEU A 80 5.89 3.42 -15.29
N ASP A 81 7.13 3.91 -15.45
CA ASP A 81 8.28 3.10 -15.86
C ASP A 81 8.50 1.92 -14.89
N GLY A 82 8.33 2.17 -13.59
CA GLY A 82 8.46 1.16 -12.55
C GLY A 82 7.40 0.06 -12.62
N ILE A 83 6.15 0.43 -12.95
CA ILE A 83 5.06 -0.53 -13.16
C ILE A 83 5.37 -1.41 -14.37
N GLU A 84 5.80 -0.83 -15.49
CA GLU A 84 6.13 -1.59 -16.70
C GLU A 84 7.26 -2.60 -16.43
N GLU A 85 8.33 -2.17 -15.76
CA GLU A 85 9.44 -3.06 -15.39
C GLU A 85 8.96 -4.19 -14.44
N ALA A 86 8.14 -3.87 -13.43
CA ALA A 86 7.60 -4.87 -12.54
C ALA A 86 6.66 -5.87 -13.25
N SER A 87 5.80 -5.37 -14.14
CA SER A 87 4.86 -6.20 -14.90
C SER A 87 5.60 -7.23 -15.75
N GLN A 88 6.66 -6.80 -16.45
CA GLN A 88 7.49 -7.69 -17.27
C GLN A 88 8.26 -8.74 -16.44
N LEU A 89 8.75 -8.39 -15.25
CA LEU A 89 9.63 -9.26 -14.46
C LEU A 89 8.90 -10.20 -13.49
N ILE A 90 7.79 -9.75 -12.90
CA ILE A 90 7.13 -10.44 -11.78
C ILE A 90 5.60 -10.45 -11.85
N GLY A 91 4.98 -9.79 -12.83
CA GLY A 91 3.52 -9.65 -12.94
C GLY A 91 2.75 -10.97 -13.11
N ASP A 92 3.44 -12.07 -13.46
CA ASP A 92 2.83 -13.40 -13.55
C ASP A 92 2.52 -14.04 -12.18
N LYS A 93 3.12 -13.53 -11.10
CA LYS A 93 3.08 -14.15 -9.76
C LYS A 93 2.85 -13.18 -8.60
N VAL A 94 3.04 -11.89 -8.81
CA VAL A 94 3.01 -10.86 -7.76
C VAL A 94 2.05 -9.77 -8.20
N ILE A 95 1.11 -9.41 -7.31
CA ILE A 95 0.17 -8.31 -7.56
C ILE A 95 0.94 -6.98 -7.55
N ILE A 96 0.73 -6.16 -8.56
CA ILE A 96 1.37 -4.85 -8.70
C ILE A 96 0.37 -3.78 -8.28
N MET A 97 0.65 -3.14 -7.15
CA MET A 97 -0.10 -1.98 -6.69
C MET A 97 0.72 -0.72 -6.96
N ALA A 98 0.11 0.38 -7.41
CA ALA A 98 0.84 1.60 -7.67
C ALA A 98 0.04 2.88 -7.45
N GLY A 99 0.72 3.93 -7.01
CA GLY A 99 0.15 5.26 -6.82
C GLY A 99 0.77 5.97 -5.63
N LYS A 100 0.22 7.14 -5.27
CA LYS A 100 0.74 7.98 -4.18
C LYS A 100 -0.34 8.37 -3.19
N MET A 101 -0.02 8.23 -1.92
CA MET A 101 -0.92 8.60 -0.82
C MET A 101 -0.75 10.05 -0.34
N HIS A 102 0.37 10.72 -0.65
CA HIS A 102 0.70 12.06 -0.14
C HIS A 102 0.70 13.13 -1.21
N ALA A 103 0.08 14.26 -0.89
CA ALA A 103 0.27 15.53 -1.58
C ALA A 103 1.16 16.44 -0.71
N ALA A 104 2.47 16.47 -0.94
CA ALA A 104 3.40 17.36 -0.22
C ALA A 104 3.28 18.83 -0.70
N GLY A 105 2.05 19.35 -0.80
CA GLY A 105 1.74 20.65 -1.40
C GLY A 105 1.77 20.69 -2.93
N GLY A 106 1.96 19.54 -3.59
CA GLY A 106 1.86 19.38 -5.05
C GLY A 106 0.54 18.72 -5.48
N GLU A 107 0.28 18.69 -6.79
CA GLU A 107 -0.88 17.99 -7.36
C GLU A 107 -0.69 16.46 -7.22
N ASN A 108 -1.34 15.87 -6.21
CA ASN A 108 -1.43 14.41 -6.05
C ASN A 108 -2.88 13.92 -6.13
N ILE A 109 -3.75 14.75 -6.70
CA ILE A 109 -5.06 14.35 -7.20
C ILE A 109 -4.82 13.96 -8.66
N TYR A 110 -4.83 12.67 -8.94
CA TYR A 110 -4.63 12.19 -10.30
C TYR A 110 -5.78 12.60 -11.22
N ASP A 111 -5.43 13.17 -12.37
CA ASP A 111 -6.32 13.21 -13.52
C ASP A 111 -6.72 11.76 -13.93
N PRO A 112 -7.97 11.51 -14.32
CA PRO A 112 -8.42 10.20 -14.81
C PRO A 112 -7.51 9.56 -15.88
N SER A 113 -6.88 10.35 -16.75
CA SER A 113 -5.94 9.82 -17.76
C SER A 113 -4.72 9.15 -17.13
N MET A 114 -4.13 9.77 -16.12
CA MET A 114 -2.97 9.23 -15.38
C MET A 114 -3.30 7.89 -14.69
N LEU A 115 -4.53 7.74 -14.17
CA LEU A 115 -4.97 6.48 -13.57
C LEU A 115 -5.05 5.36 -14.60
N LYS A 116 -5.56 5.65 -15.80
CA LYS A 116 -5.64 4.68 -16.90
C LYS A 116 -4.24 4.25 -17.37
N ASP A 117 -3.27 5.15 -17.32
CA ASP A 117 -1.90 4.84 -17.75
C ASP A 117 -1.20 3.85 -16.82
N PHE A 118 -1.38 3.96 -15.49
CA PHE A 118 -0.89 2.95 -14.55
C PHE A 118 -1.41 1.55 -14.85
N ILE A 119 -2.68 1.44 -15.23
CA ILE A 119 -3.30 0.14 -15.50
C ILE A 119 -2.81 -0.42 -16.84
N LYS A 120 -2.66 0.43 -17.87
CA LYS A 120 -2.05 0.03 -19.15
C LYS A 120 -0.61 -0.45 -18.98
N ALA A 121 0.15 0.15 -18.06
CA ALA A 121 1.50 -0.26 -17.72
C ALA A 121 1.55 -1.62 -16.98
N GLY A 122 0.42 -2.09 -16.45
CA GLY A 122 0.29 -3.40 -15.81
C GLY A 122 0.06 -3.38 -14.31
N ALA A 123 -0.44 -2.27 -13.73
CA ALA A 123 -0.89 -2.25 -12.34
C ALA A 123 -2.23 -2.99 -12.18
N ASP A 124 -2.31 -3.88 -11.20
CA ASP A 124 -3.53 -4.60 -10.81
C ASP A 124 -4.41 -3.75 -9.86
N VAL A 125 -3.76 -2.91 -9.06
CA VAL A 125 -4.40 -2.04 -8.07
C VAL A 125 -3.84 -0.63 -8.16
N VAL A 126 -4.72 0.36 -8.21
CA VAL A 126 -4.31 1.77 -8.21
C VAL A 126 -4.59 2.40 -6.85
N LEU A 127 -3.55 2.99 -6.27
CA LEU A 127 -3.59 3.72 -5.00
C LEU A 127 -3.92 5.19 -5.26
N ILE A 128 -4.94 5.68 -4.56
CA ILE A 128 -5.28 7.10 -4.46
C ILE A 128 -5.35 7.53 -2.99
N PRO A 129 -5.18 8.83 -2.67
CA PRO A 129 -5.45 9.34 -1.33
C PRO A 129 -6.90 9.11 -0.92
N ALA A 130 -7.16 8.80 0.35
CA ALA A 130 -8.52 8.70 0.87
C ALA A 130 -9.19 10.10 0.96
N PRO A 131 -10.53 10.19 0.88
CA PRO A 131 -11.25 11.44 1.07
C PRO A 131 -10.89 12.14 2.39
N GLY A 132 -10.65 13.44 2.32
CA GLY A 132 -10.28 14.28 3.47
C GLY A 132 -8.82 14.15 3.92
N THR A 133 -7.97 13.44 3.17
CA THR A 133 -6.57 13.19 3.58
C THR A 133 -5.51 13.99 2.85
N VAL A 134 -5.87 14.58 1.71
CA VAL A 134 -5.06 15.58 1.01
C VAL A 134 -5.95 16.75 0.58
N PRO A 135 -5.41 17.98 0.49
CA PRO A 135 -6.19 19.13 0.04
C PRO A 135 -6.87 18.87 -1.31
N GLY A 136 -8.18 19.12 -1.39
CA GLY A 136 -8.98 18.94 -2.61
C GLY A 136 -9.50 17.51 -2.85
N MET A 137 -9.04 16.50 -2.11
CA MET A 137 -9.57 15.14 -2.23
C MET A 137 -10.85 14.99 -1.40
N ASP A 138 -12.00 15.29 -2.01
CA ASP A 138 -13.31 14.99 -1.44
C ASP A 138 -13.85 13.62 -1.86
N GLN A 139 -15.03 13.26 -1.36
CA GLN A 139 -15.66 11.99 -1.65
C GLN A 139 -16.05 11.85 -3.14
N ASP A 140 -16.50 12.92 -3.78
CA ASP A 140 -16.90 12.88 -5.19
C ASP A 140 -15.69 12.72 -6.10
N THR A 141 -14.60 13.43 -5.82
CA THR A 141 -13.33 13.28 -6.53
C THR A 141 -12.81 11.87 -6.43
N ALA A 142 -12.78 11.30 -5.21
CA ALA A 142 -12.38 9.91 -5.02
C ALA A 142 -13.30 8.95 -5.77
N ARG A 143 -14.62 9.17 -5.76
CA ARG A 143 -15.60 8.33 -6.49
C ARG A 143 -15.32 8.34 -8.00
N HIS A 144 -15.13 9.50 -8.62
CA HIS A 144 -14.83 9.58 -10.07
C HIS A 144 -13.51 8.90 -10.43
N GLN A 145 -12.48 9.04 -9.58
CA GLN A 145 -11.20 8.34 -9.76
C GLN A 145 -11.37 6.81 -9.64
N ILE A 146 -12.15 6.35 -8.66
CA ILE A 146 -12.44 4.92 -8.47
C ILE A 146 -13.25 4.36 -9.64
N GLU A 147 -14.28 5.06 -10.10
CA GLU A 147 -15.06 4.69 -11.30
C GLU A 147 -14.13 4.54 -12.53
N THR A 148 -13.20 5.48 -12.70
CA THR A 148 -12.20 5.44 -13.77
C THR A 148 -11.29 4.20 -13.67
N ILE A 149 -10.87 3.83 -12.47
CA ILE A 149 -10.06 2.63 -12.23
C ILE A 149 -10.89 1.38 -12.57
N HIS A 150 -12.14 1.32 -12.10
CA HIS A 150 -13.04 0.18 -12.35
C HIS A 150 -13.38 -0.02 -13.83
N GLU A 151 -13.49 1.05 -14.64
CA GLU A 151 -13.70 0.97 -16.09
C GLU A 151 -12.64 0.12 -16.82
N THR A 152 -11.45 -0.01 -16.23
CA THR A 152 -10.34 -0.79 -16.80
C THR A 152 -10.24 -2.22 -16.25
N GLY A 153 -11.05 -2.55 -15.23
CA GLY A 153 -11.04 -3.84 -14.55
C GLY A 153 -10.03 -3.95 -13.40
N ALA A 154 -9.26 -2.90 -13.09
CA ALA A 154 -8.37 -2.86 -11.93
C ALA A 154 -9.13 -2.55 -10.63
N LEU A 155 -8.49 -2.79 -9.48
CA LEU A 155 -9.03 -2.47 -8.16
C LEU A 155 -8.54 -1.11 -7.67
N ALA A 156 -9.36 -0.43 -6.87
CA ALA A 156 -8.99 0.84 -6.26
C ALA A 156 -8.63 0.68 -4.78
N LEU A 157 -7.52 1.29 -4.39
CA LEU A 157 -7.03 1.37 -3.02
C LEU A 157 -7.01 2.82 -2.55
N THR A 158 -7.68 3.13 -1.44
CA THR A 158 -7.58 4.44 -0.79
C THR A 158 -6.63 4.38 0.40
N ALA A 159 -5.70 5.33 0.50
CA ALA A 159 -4.73 5.39 1.60
C ALA A 159 -4.96 6.59 2.52
N ILE A 160 -4.99 6.34 3.83
CA ILE A 160 -4.99 7.39 4.86
C ILE A 160 -3.59 8.00 4.95
N GLY A 161 -3.49 9.33 4.97
CA GLY A 161 -2.23 10.04 5.08
C GLY A 161 -1.51 9.82 6.43
N THR A 162 -0.18 9.90 6.43
CA THR A 162 0.70 9.56 7.57
C THR A 162 0.30 10.25 8.86
N SER A 163 -0.01 11.54 8.81
CA SER A 163 -0.37 12.29 10.03
C SER A 163 -1.75 11.93 10.55
N GLN A 164 -2.65 11.44 9.69
CA GLN A 164 -4.05 11.17 10.05
C GLN A 164 -4.27 9.76 10.55
N GLU A 165 -3.36 8.82 10.31
CA GLU A 165 -3.48 7.46 10.83
C GLU A 165 -3.44 7.37 12.37
N SER A 166 -2.99 8.44 13.02
CA SER A 166 -2.97 8.63 14.48
C SER A 166 -4.05 9.60 14.97
N SER A 167 -4.99 10.02 14.11
CA SER A 167 -6.17 10.79 14.52
C SER A 167 -7.09 9.98 15.43
N ASP A 168 -8.03 10.66 16.09
CA ASP A 168 -9.07 9.99 16.88
C ASP A 168 -9.84 8.95 16.07
N GLU A 169 -10.30 7.89 16.74
CA GLU A 169 -11.06 6.78 16.12
C GLU A 169 -12.24 7.30 15.27
N GLN A 170 -12.93 8.36 15.72
CA GLN A 170 -14.06 8.96 15.00
C GLN A 170 -13.65 9.53 13.64
N VAL A 171 -12.45 10.09 13.52
CA VAL A 171 -11.91 10.60 12.24
C VAL A 171 -11.61 9.42 11.32
N ILE A 172 -11.01 8.36 11.85
CA ILE A 172 -10.72 7.14 11.09
C ILE A 172 -12.02 6.50 10.58
N GLU A 173 -13.05 6.39 11.41
CA GLU A 173 -14.37 5.87 11.04
C GLU A 173 -15.00 6.68 9.89
N GLN A 174 -14.91 8.02 9.95
CA GLN A 174 -15.40 8.90 8.90
C GLN A 174 -14.65 8.67 7.59
N ILE A 175 -13.31 8.65 7.60
CA ILE A 175 -12.50 8.39 6.41
C ILE A 175 -12.83 7.01 5.83
N ALA A 176 -13.05 6.01 6.69
CA ALA A 176 -13.39 4.65 6.29
C ALA A 176 -14.72 4.59 5.53
N LEU A 177 -15.75 5.25 6.07
CA LEU A 177 -17.09 5.31 5.47
C LEU A 177 -17.08 6.13 4.19
N MET A 178 -16.39 7.28 4.16
CA MET A 178 -16.27 8.10 2.96
C MET A 178 -15.61 7.33 1.82
N SER A 179 -14.49 6.64 2.10
CA SER A 179 -13.77 5.81 1.12
C SER A 179 -14.63 4.64 0.64
N LYS A 180 -15.39 4.00 1.54
CA LYS A 180 -16.29 2.90 1.19
C LYS A 180 -17.45 3.37 0.29
N MET A 181 -18.04 4.51 0.60
CA MET A 181 -19.09 5.14 -0.21
C MET A 181 -18.58 5.57 -1.58
N ALA A 182 -17.32 5.99 -1.68
CA ALA A 182 -16.66 6.30 -2.95
C ALA A 182 -16.37 5.06 -3.81
N GLY A 183 -16.51 3.84 -3.26
CA GLY A 183 -16.34 2.59 -3.99
C GLY A 183 -14.99 1.88 -3.80
N ALA A 184 -14.19 2.28 -2.80
CA ALA A 184 -12.86 1.70 -2.60
C ALA A 184 -12.92 0.19 -2.29
N ASP A 185 -12.12 -0.61 -3.01
CA ASP A 185 -12.00 -2.06 -2.79
C ASP A 185 -11.09 -2.37 -1.60
N ILE A 186 -10.02 -1.57 -1.46
CA ILE A 186 -9.00 -1.72 -0.42
C ILE A 186 -8.84 -0.38 0.30
N GLN A 187 -8.75 -0.42 1.63
CA GLN A 187 -8.42 0.76 2.44
C GLN A 187 -7.15 0.51 3.23
N HIS A 188 -6.19 1.43 3.09
CA HIS A 188 -4.88 1.39 3.72
C HIS A 188 -4.81 2.34 4.91
N ILE A 189 -4.25 1.86 6.02
CA ILE A 189 -3.90 2.61 7.22
C ILE A 189 -2.58 2.05 7.77
N GLY A 190 -1.68 2.93 8.25
CA GLY A 190 -0.37 2.54 8.76
C GLY A 190 0.76 2.83 7.77
N ASP A 191 1.71 3.67 8.14
CA ASP A 191 3.00 3.82 7.44
C ASP A 191 4.10 4.39 8.34
N ALA A 192 3.78 5.26 9.30
CA ALA A 192 4.78 5.94 10.14
C ALA A 192 4.48 6.02 11.64
N GLY A 193 3.39 5.42 12.13
CA GLY A 193 3.07 5.29 13.55
C GLY A 193 4.13 4.50 14.33
N TYR A 194 3.78 3.92 15.48
CA TYR A 194 4.76 3.20 16.32
C TYR A 194 5.47 2.08 15.55
N CYS A 195 6.73 2.33 15.18
CA CYS A 195 7.54 1.45 14.33
C CYS A 195 6.90 1.14 12.96
N GLY A 196 6.18 2.10 12.36
CA GLY A 196 5.52 1.94 11.05
C GLY A 196 4.16 1.25 11.10
N VAL A 197 3.50 1.28 12.27
CA VAL A 197 2.16 0.70 12.47
C VAL A 197 1.25 1.77 13.06
N ALA A 198 0.07 1.97 12.47
CA ALA A 198 -0.99 2.80 13.05
C ALA A 198 -1.44 2.25 14.41
N PHE A 199 -2.11 3.06 15.22
CA PHE A 199 -2.62 2.59 16.51
C PHE A 199 -3.56 1.39 16.32
N PRO A 200 -3.41 0.30 17.10
CA PRO A 200 -4.27 -0.87 17.00
C PRO A 200 -5.76 -0.53 17.09
N GLU A 201 -6.11 0.47 17.91
CA GLU A 201 -7.44 1.05 18.07
C GLU A 201 -7.94 1.62 16.74
N ASN A 202 -7.10 2.37 16.02
CA ASN A 202 -7.44 2.94 14.71
C ASN A 202 -7.59 1.87 13.62
N ILE A 203 -6.74 0.82 13.64
CA ILE A 203 -6.90 -0.32 12.74
C ILE A 203 -8.24 -1.04 13.01
N MET A 204 -8.61 -1.18 14.29
CA MET A 204 -9.87 -1.79 14.71
C MET A 204 -11.08 -0.91 14.36
N ALA A 205 -11.00 0.40 14.57
CA ALA A 205 -12.02 1.39 14.21
C ALA A 205 -12.29 1.37 12.69
N LEU A 206 -11.23 1.45 11.87
CA LEU A 206 -11.31 1.32 10.42
C LEU A 206 -12.04 0.03 10.04
N SER A 207 -11.63 -1.11 10.62
CA SER A 207 -12.24 -2.40 10.33
C SER A 207 -13.72 -2.39 10.73
N ILE A 208 -14.08 -1.96 11.95
CA ILE A 208 -15.47 -1.93 12.42
C ILE A 208 -16.34 -1.04 11.53
N ALA A 209 -15.87 0.13 11.13
CA ALA A 209 -16.62 1.04 10.26
C ALA A 209 -16.98 0.36 8.92
N ILE A 210 -16.03 -0.34 8.29
CA ILE A 210 -16.26 -0.93 6.96
C ILE A 210 -17.00 -2.28 6.99
N ARG A 211 -16.82 -3.10 8.03
CA ARG A 211 -17.34 -4.49 8.06
C ARG A 211 -18.14 -4.88 9.32
N GLY A 212 -18.23 -4.00 10.29
CA GLY A 212 -18.91 -4.24 11.57
C GLY A 212 -18.15 -5.18 12.53
N LYS A 213 -18.50 -5.09 13.82
CA LYS A 213 -17.86 -5.85 14.92
C LYS A 213 -17.79 -7.35 14.66
N ARG A 214 -18.88 -7.96 14.17
CA ARG A 214 -18.95 -9.41 13.89
C ARG A 214 -17.82 -9.89 12.98
N HIS A 215 -17.59 -9.20 11.86
CA HIS A 215 -16.56 -9.59 10.91
C HIS A 215 -15.16 -9.19 11.37
N THR A 216 -15.01 -8.06 12.06
CA THR A 216 -13.74 -7.66 12.67
C THR A 216 -13.27 -8.70 13.69
N TYR A 217 -14.11 -9.05 14.66
CA TYR A 217 -13.73 -10.02 15.71
C TYR A 217 -13.48 -11.42 15.15
N ARG A 218 -14.28 -11.84 14.16
CA ARG A 218 -14.01 -13.10 13.44
C ARG A 218 -12.62 -13.10 12.80
N ARG A 219 -12.18 -11.99 12.21
CA ARG A 219 -10.85 -11.86 11.58
C ARG A 219 -9.72 -11.83 12.60
N MET A 220 -9.94 -11.23 13.77
CA MET A 220 -8.97 -11.21 14.87
C MET A 220 -8.80 -12.58 15.51
N ALA A 221 -9.90 -13.34 15.65
CA ALA A 221 -9.89 -14.68 16.23
C ALA A 221 -9.55 -15.79 15.22
N TYR A 222 -9.35 -15.45 13.93
CA TYR A 222 -9.12 -16.44 12.89
C TYR A 222 -7.69 -17.00 12.99
N SER A 223 -7.55 -18.32 12.94
CA SER A 223 -6.25 -19.01 12.82
C SER A 223 -6.30 -19.94 11.61
N LEU A 224 -5.28 -19.87 10.76
CA LEU A 224 -5.15 -20.78 9.61
C LEU A 224 -4.72 -22.19 10.02
N LYS A 225 -4.09 -22.35 11.19
CA LYS A 225 -3.58 -23.65 11.68
C LYS A 225 -4.59 -24.36 12.58
N ARG A 226 -5.87 -24.27 12.25
CA ARG A 226 -6.91 -25.07 12.92
C ARG A 226 -6.83 -26.52 12.49
#